data_AF-A0A2R6BED5-F1
#
_entry.id   AF-A0A2R6BED5-F1
#
_cell.length_a   1.000
_cell.length_b   1.000
_cell.length_c   1.000
_cell.angle_alpha   90.00
_cell.angle_beta   90.00
_cell.angle_gamma   90.00
#
_symmetry.space_group_name_H-M   'P 1'
#
loop_
_entity.id
_entity.type
_entity.pdbx_description
1 polymer ?
#
loop_
_entity_poly.entity_id
_entity_poly.type
_entity_poly.pdbx_seq_one_letter_code
_entity_poly.pdbx_strand_id
1 'polypeptide(L)'
;MEKQRLDAVYMSGSTNLKYFVRLYYLPTERPAAVVVTRKRDTVFLGPLIEKEHIPYQTKLISKIFTYQDYPGEIHPMKLFARWLEELGLSGKRIGVDNPSFYSSSWGYRGPPLSDFIFSHQRPRP
;
A
#
# COMPACT_ATOMS: atom_id res chain seq x y z
N MET A 1 -16.51 1.91 -3.48
CA MET A 1 -15.87 3.24 -3.27
C MET A 1 -16.89 4.37 -3.24
N GLU A 2 -17.82 4.45 -4.20
CA GLU A 2 -18.81 5.54 -4.29
C GLU A 2 -19.74 5.66 -3.08
N LYS A 3 -20.39 4.56 -2.66
CA LYS A 3 -21.29 4.52 -1.50
C LYS A 3 -20.64 5.06 -0.21
N GLN A 4 -19.35 4.77 -0.02
CA GLN A 4 -18.57 5.18 1.15
C GLN A 4 -17.82 6.51 0.93
N ARG A 5 -17.93 7.13 -0.25
CA ARG A 5 -17.17 8.32 -0.69
C ARG A 5 -15.65 8.17 -0.42
N LEU A 6 -15.07 7.07 -0.88
CA LEU A 6 -13.63 6.78 -0.80
C LEU A 6 -12.93 7.20 -2.08
N ASP A 7 -11.75 7.81 -1.96
CA ASP A 7 -10.88 8.26 -3.06
C ASP A 7 -9.91 7.16 -3.53
N ALA A 8 -9.54 6.26 -2.62
CA ALA A 8 -8.71 5.09 -2.90
C ALA A 8 -9.04 3.94 -1.94
N VAL A 9 -8.62 2.73 -2.32
CA VAL A 9 -8.54 1.57 -1.43
C VAL A 9 -7.09 1.12 -1.37
N TYR A 10 -6.57 0.97 -0.16
CA TYR A 10 -5.27 0.40 0.13
C TYR A 10 -5.47 -1.04 0.62
N MET A 11 -4.82 -1.99 -0.04
CA MET A 11 -4.90 -3.41 0.28
C MET A 11 -3.52 -3.95 0.61
N SER A 12 -3.41 -4.63 1.74
CA SER A 12 -2.19 -5.35 2.16
C SER A 12 -2.44 -6.80 2.54
N GLY A 13 -3.72 -7.19 2.71
CA GLY A 13 -4.07 -8.57 3.03
C GLY A 13 -3.89 -9.47 1.81
N SER A 14 -3.09 -10.54 1.96
CA SER A 14 -2.80 -11.49 0.87
C SER A 14 -4.05 -12.08 0.22
N THR A 15 -5.12 -12.33 0.99
CA THR A 15 -6.41 -12.81 0.46
C THR A 15 -7.04 -11.81 -0.51
N ASN A 16 -7.04 -10.53 -0.16
CA ASN A 16 -7.62 -9.47 -1.00
C ASN A 16 -6.76 -9.18 -2.23
N LEU A 17 -5.44 -9.16 -2.06
CA LEU A 17 -4.50 -9.03 -3.19
C LEU A 17 -4.70 -10.15 -4.21
N LYS A 18 -4.83 -11.40 -3.73
CA LYS A 18 -5.11 -12.56 -4.59
C LYS A 18 -6.47 -12.45 -5.27
N TYR A 19 -7.52 -12.11 -4.51
CA TYR A 19 -8.89 -12.11 -5.02
C TYR A 19 -9.16 -10.97 -6.01
N PHE A 20 -8.82 -9.73 -5.65
CA PHE A 20 -9.17 -8.55 -6.44
C PHE A 20 -8.13 -8.19 -7.50
N VAL A 21 -6.85 -8.50 -7.26
CA VAL A 21 -5.74 -8.05 -8.11
C VAL A 21 -5.03 -9.22 -8.81
N ARG A 22 -5.39 -10.47 -8.49
CA ARG A 22 -4.67 -11.69 -8.93
C ARG A 22 -3.18 -11.65 -8.59
N LEU A 23 -2.84 -11.01 -7.47
CA LEU A 23 -1.46 -10.92 -6.99
C LEU A 23 -1.29 -11.82 -5.77
N TYR A 24 -0.48 -12.86 -5.90
CA TYR A 24 -0.02 -13.67 -4.80
C TYR A 24 1.21 -13.00 -4.17
N TYR A 25 1.05 -12.58 -2.92
CA TYR A 25 2.12 -12.01 -2.11
C TYR A 25 2.18 -12.71 -0.76
N LEU A 26 3.35 -13.27 -0.43
CA LEU A 26 3.60 -13.88 0.87
C LEU A 26 3.94 -12.76 1.88
N PRO A 27 3.17 -12.59 2.96
CA PRO A 27 3.41 -11.52 3.91
C PRO A 27 4.61 -11.88 4.79
N THR A 28 5.78 -11.36 4.41
CA THR A 28 7.06 -11.54 5.12
C THR A 28 7.38 -10.31 6.01
N GLU A 29 8.60 -10.18 6.50
CA GLU A 29 9.10 -8.94 7.09
C GLU A 29 8.98 -7.74 6.13
N ARG A 30 9.04 -7.98 4.82
CA ARG A 30 9.00 -6.93 3.80
C ARG A 30 7.56 -6.50 3.56
N PRO A 31 7.18 -5.24 3.83
CA PRO A 31 5.83 -4.77 3.54
C PRO A 31 5.57 -4.63 2.05
N ALA A 32 4.37 -5.02 1.61
CA ALA A 32 3.83 -4.71 0.31
C ALA A 32 2.34 -4.36 0.38
N ALA A 33 1.87 -3.60 -0.59
CA ALA A 33 0.48 -3.21 -0.73
C ALA A 33 0.11 -2.90 -2.18
N VAL A 34 -1.19 -2.88 -2.45
CA VAL A 34 -1.76 -2.37 -3.69
C VAL A 34 -2.76 -1.26 -3.37
N VAL A 35 -2.67 -0.16 -4.11
CA VAL A 35 -3.57 0.98 -4.02
C VAL A 35 -4.40 1.07 -5.28
N VAL A 36 -5.73 1.02 -5.13
CA VAL A 36 -6.68 1.22 -6.22
C VAL A 36 -7.28 2.61 -6.09
N THR A 37 -7.01 3.50 -7.04
CA THR A 37 -7.54 4.88 -7.02
C THR A 37 -8.89 4.96 -7.72
N ARG A 38 -9.70 5.99 -7.42
CA ARG A 38 -10.94 6.27 -8.18
C ARG A 38 -10.69 6.50 -9.68
N LYS A 39 -9.48 6.90 -10.06
CA LYS A 39 -9.08 7.09 -11.46
C LYS A 39 -8.80 5.76 -12.20
N ARG A 40 -9.05 4.62 -11.53
CA ARG A 40 -8.79 3.26 -12.00
C ARG A 40 -7.30 2.91 -12.15
N ASP A 41 -6.41 3.69 -11.54
CA ASP A 41 -5.02 3.28 -11.38
C ASP A 41 -4.91 2.21 -10.31
N THR A 42 -4.17 1.14 -10.59
CA THR A 42 -3.85 0.09 -9.63
C THR A 42 -2.35 0.10 -9.44
N VAL A 43 -1.90 0.50 -8.25
CA VAL A 43 -0.50 0.81 -7.98
C VAL A 43 0.06 -0.16 -6.97
N PHE A 44 1.13 -0.87 -7.31
CA PHE A 44 1.87 -1.71 -6.37
C PHE A 44 2.91 -0.88 -5.61
N LEU A 45 2.98 -1.10 -4.29
CA LEU A 45 4.00 -0.57 -3.39
C LEU A 45 4.69 -1.77 -2.73
N GLY A 46 6.00 -1.95 -2.87
CA GLY A 46 6.66 -3.12 -2.27
C GLY A 46 8.15 -3.24 -2.52
N PRO A 47 8.76 -4.39 -2.22
CA PRO A 47 10.19 -4.60 -2.42
C PRO A 47 10.55 -4.73 -3.92
N LEU A 48 11.76 -4.31 -4.28
CA LEU A 48 12.25 -4.29 -5.67
C LEU A 48 12.19 -5.65 -6.36
N ILE A 49 12.47 -6.73 -5.62
CA ILE A 49 12.47 -8.10 -6.15
C ILE A 49 11.13 -8.53 -6.73
N GLU A 50 10.01 -7.92 -6.32
CA GLU A 50 8.68 -8.25 -6.84
C GLU A 50 8.39 -7.60 -8.20
N LYS A 51 9.15 -6.56 -8.58
CA LYS A 51 8.87 -5.75 -9.78
C LYS A 51 8.78 -6.59 -11.05
N GLU A 52 9.72 -7.50 -11.22
CA GLU A 52 9.79 -8.36 -12.40
C GLU A 52 8.79 -9.52 -12.33
N HIS A 53 8.36 -9.92 -11.13
CA HIS A 53 7.39 -11.00 -10.94
C HIS A 53 5.93 -10.54 -11.18
N ILE A 54 5.60 -9.29 -10.86
CA ILE A 54 4.23 -8.76 -10.95
C ILE A 54 3.59 -8.97 -12.34
N PRO A 55 4.24 -8.64 -13.48
CA PRO A 55 3.66 -8.81 -14.81
C PRO A 55 3.31 -10.26 -15.16
N TYR A 56 3.99 -11.25 -14.57
CA TYR A 56 3.68 -12.67 -14.78
C TYR A 56 2.42 -13.10 -14.02
N GLN A 57 2.10 -12.42 -12.91
CA GLN A 57 0.92 -12.71 -12.11
C GLN A 57 -0.33 -11.96 -12.60
N THR A 58 -0.17 -10.68 -12.95
CA THR A 58 -1.31 -9.82 -13.27
C THR A 58 -0.94 -8.66 -14.19
N LYS A 59 -1.88 -8.30 -15.07
CA LYS A 59 -1.81 -7.09 -15.91
C LYS A 59 -2.60 -5.92 -15.33
N LEU A 60 -3.19 -6.08 -14.14
CA LEU A 60 -4.01 -5.05 -13.50
C LEU A 60 -3.15 -3.92 -12.92
N ILE A 61 -1.91 -4.19 -12.51
CA ILE A 61 -1.01 -3.19 -11.97
C ILE A 61 -0.55 -2.25 -13.10
N SER A 62 -0.94 -0.98 -13.02
CA SER A 62 -0.59 0.06 -13.98
C SER A 62 0.69 0.83 -13.59
N LYS A 63 1.05 0.83 -12.30
CA LYS A 63 2.23 1.53 -11.79
C LYS A 63 2.87 0.74 -10.64
N ILE A 64 4.20 0.75 -10.56
CA ILE A 64 4.97 0.03 -9.54
C ILE A 64 5.92 1.01 -8.87
N PHE A 65 5.82 1.11 -7.54
CA PHE A 65 6.80 1.78 -6.68
C PHE A 65 7.52 0.75 -5.83
N THR A 66 8.84 0.85 -5.77
CA THR A 66 9.67 -0.14 -5.09
C THR A 66 10.70 0.47 -4.16
N TYR A 67 10.99 -0.22 -3.05
CA TYR A 67 12.13 0.04 -2.18
C TYR A 67 13.15 -1.11 -2.28
N GLN A 68 14.41 -0.85 -1.92
CA GLN A 68 15.47 -1.84 -2.09
C GLN A 68 15.40 -2.98 -1.08
N ASP A 69 15.47 -2.69 0.23
CA ASP A 69 15.47 -3.73 1.25
C ASP A 69 14.78 -3.29 2.55
N TYR A 70 14.48 -4.27 3.40
CA TYR A 70 13.99 -4.09 4.75
C TYR A 70 14.53 -5.18 5.68
N PRO A 71 15.10 -4.82 6.85
CA PRO A 71 15.34 -3.46 7.33
C PRO A 71 16.41 -2.72 6.49
N GLY A 72 16.26 -1.40 6.38
CA GLY A 72 17.20 -0.53 5.66
C GLY A 72 17.19 0.89 6.23
N GLU A 73 17.94 1.82 5.63
CA GLU A 73 18.07 3.20 6.13
C GLU A 73 16.72 3.94 6.24
N ILE A 74 15.85 3.74 5.24
CA ILE A 74 14.52 4.34 5.21
C ILE A 74 13.48 3.24 5.41
N HIS A 75 12.68 3.37 6.46
CA HIS A 75 11.59 2.44 6.73
C HIS A 75 10.54 2.48 5.59
N PRO A 76 10.11 1.32 5.03
CA PRO A 76 9.20 1.28 3.88
C PRO A 76 7.88 2.03 4.08
N MET A 77 7.32 2.07 5.29
CA MET A 77 6.11 2.86 5.58
C MET A 77 6.30 4.37 5.32
N LYS A 78 7.51 4.92 5.51
CA LYS A 78 7.80 6.32 5.14
C LYS A 78 7.76 6.51 3.63
N LEU A 79 8.25 5.53 2.87
CA LEU A 79 8.18 5.53 1.41
C LEU A 79 6.74 5.38 0.93
N PHE A 80 5.95 4.50 1.54
CA PHE A 80 4.53 4.31 1.20
C PHE A 80 3.74 5.59 1.43
N ALA A 81 3.99 6.31 2.53
CA ALA A 81 3.36 7.60 2.78
C ALA A 81 3.69 8.64 1.71
N ARG A 82 4.98 8.75 1.33
CA ARG A 82 5.42 9.62 0.23
C ARG A 82 4.76 9.24 -1.09
N TRP A 83 4.72 7.97 -1.45
CA TRP A 83 4.11 7.55 -2.71
C TRP A 83 2.60 7.76 -2.74
N LEU A 84 1.91 7.62 -1.62
CA LEU A 84 0.49 7.97 -1.51
C LEU A 84 0.28 9.48 -1.71
N GLU A 85 1.18 10.32 -1.21
CA GLU A 85 1.19 11.75 -1.51
C GLU A 85 1.45 12.03 -3.00
N GLU A 86 2.43 11.36 -3.62
CA GLU A 86 2.70 11.45 -5.07
C GLU A 86 1.50 11.01 -5.93
N LEU A 87 0.66 10.10 -5.43
CA LEU A 87 -0.60 9.70 -6.05
C LEU A 87 -1.75 10.71 -5.83
N GLY A 88 -1.48 11.83 -5.14
CA GLY A 88 -2.48 12.85 -4.81
C GLY A 88 -3.48 12.40 -3.73
N LEU A 89 -3.11 11.42 -2.91
CA LEU A 89 -3.96 10.87 -1.86
C LEU A 89 -3.74 11.53 -0.49
N SER A 90 -2.86 12.53 -0.41
CA SER A 90 -2.74 13.37 0.79
C SER A 90 -4.07 14.05 1.12
N GLY A 91 -4.52 13.93 2.37
CA GLY A 91 -5.81 14.47 2.82
C GLY A 91 -7.06 13.75 2.30
N LYS A 92 -6.91 12.63 1.58
CA LYS A 92 -8.04 11.90 0.97
C LYS A 92 -8.61 10.79 1.85
N ARG A 93 -9.81 10.33 1.53
CA ARG A 93 -10.45 9.21 2.25
C ARG A 93 -10.04 7.89 1.62
N ILE A 94 -9.13 7.19 2.29
CA ILE A 94 -8.59 5.90 1.84
C ILE A 94 -9.24 4.79 2.66
N GLY A 95 -9.88 3.83 2.00
CA GLY A 95 -10.33 2.60 2.65
C GLY A 95 -9.15 1.65 2.82
N VAL A 96 -9.05 0.97 3.96
CA VAL A 96 -8.00 -0.02 4.23
C VAL A 96 -8.63 -1.38 4.51
N ASP A 97 -8.01 -2.44 4.03
CA ASP A 97 -8.43 -3.81 4.37
C ASP A 97 -7.79 -4.33 5.66
N ASN A 98 -6.67 -3.72 6.06
CA ASN A 98 -5.92 -4.00 7.26
C ASN A 98 -5.74 -2.68 8.03
N PRO A 99 -6.30 -2.54 9.25
CA PRO A 99 -6.13 -1.34 10.07
C PRO A 99 -4.66 -1.03 10.41
N SER A 100 -3.80 -2.04 10.45
CA SER A 100 -2.36 -1.88 10.67
C SER A 100 -1.60 -1.48 9.41
N PHE A 101 -2.27 -1.40 8.25
CA PHE A 101 -1.72 -1.14 6.90
C PHE A 101 -0.71 -2.17 6.37
N TYR A 102 -0.02 -2.87 7.25
CA TYR A 102 0.72 -4.08 6.95
C TYR A 102 0.96 -4.80 8.27
N SER A 103 0.81 -6.11 8.27
CA SER A 103 1.10 -6.94 9.44
C SER A 103 1.61 -8.29 8.98
N SER A 104 2.73 -8.72 9.54
CA SER A 104 3.26 -10.07 9.33
C SER A 104 3.81 -10.60 10.64
N SER A 105 3.61 -11.89 10.87
CA SER A 105 4.24 -12.63 11.98
C SER A 105 5.74 -12.86 11.76
N TRP A 106 6.27 -12.58 10.56
CA TRP A 106 7.64 -12.89 10.15
C TRP A 106 8.62 -11.76 10.43
N GLY A 107 8.45 -11.02 11.54
CA GLY A 107 9.44 -10.06 12.01
C GLY A 107 9.30 -8.62 11.48
N TYR A 108 8.21 -8.30 10.77
CA TYR A 108 7.88 -6.91 10.45
C TYR A 108 7.71 -6.08 11.73
N ARG A 109 8.44 -4.96 11.81
CA ARG A 109 8.37 -3.96 12.89
C ARG A 109 8.39 -2.57 12.28
N GLY A 110 7.27 -1.86 12.38
CA GLY A 110 7.19 -0.53 11.83
C GLY A 110 6.13 0.32 12.51
N PRO A 111 6.29 1.65 12.50
CA PRO A 111 5.21 2.55 12.85
C PRO A 111 4.02 2.31 11.90
N PRO A 112 2.78 2.45 12.40
CA PRO A 112 1.61 2.31 11.56
C PRO A 112 1.61 3.43 10.50
N LEU A 113 1.22 3.10 9.27
CA LEU A 113 1.24 4.06 8.16
C LEU A 113 0.35 5.29 8.43
N SER A 114 -0.67 5.13 9.27
CA SER A 114 -1.52 6.21 9.79
C SER A 114 -0.74 7.38 10.37
N ASP A 115 0.38 7.12 11.05
CA ASP A 115 1.18 8.16 11.69
C ASP A 115 1.77 9.14 10.68
N PHE A 116 1.99 8.69 9.44
CA PHE A 116 2.54 9.52 8.38
C PHE A 116 1.46 10.20 7.56
N ILE A 117 0.35 9.51 7.26
CA ILE A 117 -0.70 10.02 6.37
C ILE A 117 -1.66 10.98 7.10
N PHE A 118 -1.91 10.76 8.40
CA PHE A 118 -2.86 11.57 9.18
C PHE A 118 -2.20 12.68 10.01
N SER A 119 -0.87 12.75 10.08
CA SER A 119 -0.16 13.82 10.81
C SER A 119 -0.48 15.24 10.36
N HIS A 120 -1.01 15.41 9.13
CA HIS A 120 -1.45 16.69 8.58
C HIS A 120 -2.96 16.93 8.68
N GLN A 121 -3.73 15.97 9.20
CA GLN A 121 -5.17 16.12 9.42
C GLN A 121 -5.41 16.46 10.90
N ARG A 122 -5.26 17.74 11.27
CA ARG A 122 -5.89 18.22 12.52
C ARG A 122 -7.40 17.93 12.44
N PRO A 123 -8.04 17.48 13.52
CA PRO A 123 -9.50 17.37 13.54
C PRO A 123 -10.07 18.76 13.27
N ARG A 124 -10.93 18.89 12.25
CA ARG A 124 -11.76 20.09 12.13
C ARG A 124 -12.77 20.08 13.28
N PRO A 125 -12.98 21.22 13.95
CA PRO A 125 -13.97 21.36 15.02
C PRO A 125 -15.38 21.05 14.54
#